data_AF-A0A821FE83-F1
#
_entry.id   AF-A0A821FE83-F1
#
_cell.length_a   1.000
_cell.length_b   1.000
_cell.length_c   1.000
_cell.angle_alpha   90.00
_cell.angle_beta   90.00
_cell.angle_gamma   90.00
#
_symmetry.space_group_name_H-M   'P 1'
#
loop_
_entity.id
_entity.type
_entity.pdbx_description
1 polymer ?
#
loop_
_entity_poly.entity_id
_entity_poly.type
_entity_poly.pdbx_seq_one_letter_code
_entity_poly.pdbx_strand_id
1 'polypeptide(L)'
;MDFAVAKLYIEKYFDESARNQSMEIIVNVRNAFIDMVQQSSWMDPISKSKAIEKAHTMIEEIGYPDYLGNDNLTKLFIAFTAGILQMPAYYKDAPKYLNYGGE
;
A
#
# COMPACT_ATOMS: atom_id res chain seq x y z
N MET A 1 -1.35 -3.03 13.89
CA MET A 1 -1.16 -4.50 13.71
C MET A 1 -1.18 -4.90 12.24
N ASP A 2 -1.95 -4.21 11.41
CA ASP A 2 -2.19 -4.55 10.00
C ASP A 2 -0.91 -4.74 9.18
N PHE A 3 0.10 -3.87 9.35
CA PHE A 3 1.37 -3.97 8.62
C PHE A 3 2.22 -5.20 9.02
N ALA A 4 2.18 -5.61 10.28
CA ALA A 4 2.91 -6.79 10.75
C ALA A 4 2.29 -8.08 10.17
N VAL A 5 0.96 -8.15 10.19
CA VAL A 5 0.21 -9.27 9.62
C VAL A 5 0.37 -9.31 8.10
N ALA A 6 0.30 -8.16 7.43
CA ALA A 6 0.52 -8.05 5.99
C ALA A 6 1.93 -8.51 5.59
N LYS A 7 2.98 -8.09 6.31
CA LYS A 7 4.35 -8.54 6.05
C LYS A 7 4.48 -10.07 6.12
N LEU A 8 3.94 -10.68 7.18
CA LEU A 8 3.95 -12.15 7.32
C LEU A 8 3.20 -12.86 6.19
N TYR A 9 2.10 -12.28 5.72
CA TYR A 9 1.36 -12.80 4.58
C TYR A 9 2.18 -12.72 3.28
N ILE A 10 2.82 -11.57 3.05
CA ILE A 10 3.65 -11.33 1.86
C ILE A 10 4.79 -12.35 1.81
N GLU A 11 5.55 -12.47 2.90
CA GLU A 11 6.70 -13.39 2.99
C GLU A 11 6.32 -14.86 2.77
N LYS A 12 5.09 -15.26 3.15
CA LYS A 12 4.68 -16.66 3.13
C LYS A 12 3.88 -17.07 1.89
N TYR A 13 3.10 -16.16 1.33
CA TYR A 13 2.09 -16.52 0.32
C TYR A 13 2.09 -15.64 -0.92
N PHE A 14 2.72 -14.45 -0.89
CA PHE A 14 2.66 -13.55 -2.03
C PHE A 14 3.71 -13.94 -3.08
N ASP A 15 3.24 -14.11 -4.32
CA ASP A 15 4.07 -14.44 -5.46
C ASP A 15 4.54 -13.17 -6.18
N GLU A 16 5.82 -12.87 -6.06
CA GLU A 16 6.47 -11.74 -6.76
C GLU A 16 6.36 -11.84 -8.29
N SER A 17 6.30 -13.06 -8.84
CA SER A 17 6.13 -13.24 -10.28
C SER A 17 4.76 -12.76 -10.75
N ALA A 18 3.72 -12.96 -9.94
CA ALA A 18 2.37 -12.46 -10.20
C ALA A 18 2.29 -10.93 -10.11
N ARG A 19 3.07 -10.31 -9.20
CA ARG A 19 3.21 -8.85 -9.11
C ARG A 19 3.80 -8.27 -10.40
N ASN A 20 4.89 -8.87 -10.89
CA ASN A 20 5.56 -8.42 -12.11
C ASN A 20 4.67 -8.56 -13.35
N GLN A 21 3.94 -9.67 -13.48
CA GLN A 21 2.97 -9.86 -14.56
C GLN A 21 1.84 -8.82 -14.48
N SER A 22 1.34 -8.53 -13.27
CA SER A 22 0.31 -7.52 -13.07
C SER A 22 0.80 -6.12 -13.46
N MET A 23 2.07 -5.80 -13.19
CA MET A 23 2.68 -4.54 -13.61
C MET A 23 2.67 -4.37 -15.13
N GLU A 24 3.06 -5.42 -15.86
CA GLU A 24 3.03 -5.41 -17.32
C GLU A 24 1.61 -5.22 -17.87
N ILE A 25 0.62 -5.91 -17.28
CA ILE A 25 -0.79 -5.75 -17.64
C ILE A 25 -1.24 -4.31 -17.43
N ILE A 26 -0.91 -3.67 -16.30
CA ILE A 26 -1.32 -2.29 -16.01
C ILE A 26 -0.71 -1.32 -17.03
N VAL A 27 0.57 -1.50 -17.38
CA VAL A 27 1.22 -0.69 -18.43
C VAL A 27 0.50 -0.85 -19.76
N ASN A 28 0.18 -2.09 -20.15
CA ASN A 28 -0.54 -2.36 -21.40
C ASN A 28 -1.94 -1.74 -21.40
N VAL A 29 -2.68 -1.83 -20.29
CA VAL A 29 -4.01 -1.21 -20.14
C VAL A 29 -3.92 0.31 -20.23
N ARG A 30 -2.92 0.93 -19.60
CA ARG A 30 -2.68 2.38 -19.69
C ARG A 30 -2.44 2.80 -21.15
N ASN A 31 -1.58 2.08 -21.85
CA ASN A 31 -1.25 2.39 -23.25
C ASN A 31 -2.49 2.26 -24.15
N ALA A 32 -3.25 1.18 -24.00
CA ALA A 32 -4.51 0.99 -24.73
C ALA A 32 -5.53 2.11 -24.44
N PHE A 33 -5.60 2.58 -23.19
CA PHE A 33 -6.44 3.72 -22.83
C PHE A 33 -6.00 5.01 -23.54
N ILE A 34 -4.68 5.30 -23.57
CA ILE A 34 -4.13 6.46 -24.25
C ILE A 34 -4.46 6.42 -25.75
N ASP A 35 -4.25 5.26 -26.39
CA ASP A 35 -4.55 5.06 -27.81
C ASP A 35 -6.04 5.30 -28.11
N MET A 36 -6.92 4.79 -27.24
CA MET A 36 -8.37 4.99 -27.35
C MET A 36 -8.74 6.48 -27.21
N VAL A 37 -8.13 7.21 -26.28
CA VAL A 37 -8.37 8.65 -26.10
C VAL A 37 -7.90 9.44 -27.33
N GLN A 38 -6.75 9.09 -27.90
CA GLN A 38 -6.23 9.74 -29.10
C GLN A 38 -7.19 9.57 -30.30
N GLN A 39 -7.70 8.35 -30.50
CA GLN A 39 -8.59 7.99 -31.61
C GLN A 39 -10.05 8.45 -31.40
N SER A 40 -10.43 8.85 -30.19
CA SER A 40 -11.79 9.29 -29.88
C SER A 40 -12.25 10.47 -30.74
N SER A 41 -13.39 10.35 -31.42
CA SER A 41 -13.96 11.43 -32.24
C SER A 41 -14.82 12.42 -31.45
N TRP A 42 -15.26 12.05 -30.25
CA TRP A 42 -16.20 12.84 -29.45
C TRP A 42 -15.52 13.80 -28.46
N MET A 43 -14.23 13.63 -28.19
CA MET A 43 -13.46 14.48 -27.29
C MET A 43 -12.76 15.62 -28.03
N ASP A 44 -12.86 16.83 -27.48
CA ASP A 44 -12.09 17.97 -27.96
C ASP A 44 -10.57 17.80 -27.67
N PRO A 45 -9.69 18.51 -28.39
CA PRO A 45 -8.23 18.36 -28.24
C PRO A 45 -7.69 18.67 -26.83
N ILE A 46 -8.32 19.60 -26.11
CA ILE A 46 -7.89 20.00 -24.76
C ILE A 46 -8.22 18.90 -23.76
N SER A 47 -9.43 18.36 -23.85
CA SER A 47 -9.91 17.25 -23.03
C SER A 47 -9.10 15.97 -23.26
N LYS A 48 -8.70 15.69 -24.52
CA LYS A 48 -7.77 14.58 -24.83
C LYS A 48 -6.43 14.75 -24.14
N SER A 49 -5.82 15.93 -24.25
CA SER A 49 -4.52 16.22 -23.63
C SER A 49 -4.57 15.99 -22.10
N LYS A 50 -5.60 16.53 -21.43
CA LYS A 50 -5.80 16.35 -19.99
C LYS A 50 -6.03 14.88 -19.59
N ALA A 51 -6.75 14.13 -20.40
CA ALA A 51 -6.99 12.71 -20.13
C ALA A 51 -5.69 11.88 -20.26
N ILE A 52 -4.83 12.21 -21.24
CA ILE A 52 -3.52 11.58 -21.41
C ILE A 52 -2.59 11.95 -20.26
N GLU A 53 -2.53 13.23 -19.87
CA GLU A 53 -1.76 13.68 -18.71
C GLU A 53 -2.19 12.95 -17.43
N LYS A 54 -3.50 12.81 -17.21
CA LYS A 54 -4.03 12.02 -16.09
C LYS A 54 -3.58 10.56 -16.15
N ALA A 55 -3.64 9.92 -17.31
CA ALA A 55 -3.20 8.53 -17.47
C ALA A 55 -1.71 8.35 -17.13
N HIS A 56 -0.86 9.32 -17.50
CA HIS A 56 0.58 9.31 -17.17
C HIS A 56 0.88 9.56 -15.68
N THR A 57 0.00 10.26 -14.97
CA THR A 57 0.19 10.62 -13.55
C THR A 57 -0.45 9.62 -12.58
N MET A 58 -1.19 8.63 -13.08
CA MET A 58 -1.74 7.56 -12.26
C MET A 58 -0.62 6.71 -11.65
N ILE A 59 -0.63 6.62 -10.32
CA ILE A 59 0.28 5.78 -9.53
C ILE A 59 -0.27 4.35 -9.49
N GLU A 60 0.58 3.37 -9.73
CA GLU A 60 0.28 1.95 -9.62
C GLU A 60 0.61 1.41 -8.23
N GLU A 61 -0.34 0.72 -7.61
CA GLU A 61 -0.15 0.02 -6.34
C GLU A 61 -0.64 -1.42 -6.53
N ILE A 62 0.26 -2.40 -6.44
CA ILE A 62 -0.04 -3.81 -6.73
C ILE A 62 0.21 -4.67 -5.49
N GLY A 63 -0.85 -5.21 -4.91
CA GLY A 63 -0.78 -6.17 -3.81
C GLY A 63 -0.43 -5.53 -2.46
N TYR A 64 0.76 -4.96 -2.33
CA TYR A 64 1.21 -4.27 -1.12
C TYR A 64 2.08 -3.05 -1.46
N PRO A 65 2.05 -2.00 -0.60
CA PRO A 65 2.83 -0.80 -0.82
C PRO A 65 4.33 -1.07 -0.63
N ASP A 66 5.16 -0.45 -1.47
CA ASP A 66 6.60 -0.76 -1.58
C ASP A 66 7.37 -0.62 -0.25
N TYR A 67 6.93 0.25 0.66
CA TYR A 67 7.58 0.41 1.96
C TYR A 67 7.50 -0.85 2.84
N LEU A 68 6.54 -1.75 2.60
CA LEU A 68 6.47 -3.05 3.29
C LEU A 68 7.52 -4.05 2.80
N GLY A 69 8.06 -3.85 1.59
CA GLY A 69 9.23 -4.56 1.11
C GLY A 69 10.54 -4.05 1.71
N ASN A 70 10.53 -2.87 2.35
CA ASN A 70 11.70 -2.30 3.01
C ASN A 70 11.74 -2.68 4.50
N ASP A 71 12.75 -3.47 4.87
CA ASP A 71 12.89 -3.97 6.24
C ASP A 71 13.02 -2.89 7.32
N ASN A 72 13.71 -1.79 7.05
CA ASN A 72 13.94 -0.75 8.06
C ASN A 72 12.69 0.08 8.31
N LEU A 73 11.98 0.46 7.25
CA LEU A 73 10.71 1.18 7.36
C LEU A 73 9.64 0.30 8.00
N THR A 74 9.55 -0.96 7.58
CA THR A 74 8.57 -1.89 8.15
C THR A 74 8.83 -2.14 9.64
N LYS A 75 10.11 -2.32 10.05
CA LYS A 75 10.46 -2.42 11.47
C LYS A 75 10.06 -1.19 12.26
N LEU A 76 10.23 0.02 11.71
CA LEU A 76 9.82 1.26 12.36
C LEU A 76 8.30 1.33 12.58
N PHE A 77 7.50 1.01 11.55
CA PHE A 77 6.04 1.02 11.66
C PHE A 77 5.52 -0.09 12.60
N ILE A 78 6.11 -1.29 12.55
CA ILE A 78 5.78 -2.38 13.47
C ILE A 78 6.16 -1.98 14.91
N ALA A 79 7.34 -1.41 15.15
CA ALA A 79 7.77 -0.99 16.47
C ALA A 79 6.89 0.15 17.03
N PHE A 80 6.53 1.13 16.21
CA PHE A 80 5.63 2.21 16.60
C PHE A 80 4.25 1.68 16.98
N THR A 81 3.65 0.83 16.15
CA THR A 81 2.33 0.25 16.43
C THR A 81 2.37 -0.71 17.62
N ALA A 82 3.44 -1.50 17.78
CA ALA A 82 3.66 -2.32 18.96
C ALA A 82 3.83 -1.47 20.22
N GLY A 83 4.53 -0.33 20.15
CA GLY A 83 4.73 0.59 21.26
C GLY A 83 3.44 1.23 21.79
N ILE A 84 2.49 1.56 20.90
CA ILE A 84 1.15 2.05 21.28
C ILE A 84 0.29 0.91 21.86
N LEU A 85 0.48 -0.32 21.35
CA LEU A 85 -0.27 -1.50 21.76
C LEU A 85 0.35 -2.25 22.94
N GLN A 86 1.53 -1.84 23.42
CA GLN A 86 2.02 -2.31 24.70
C GLN A 86 0.99 -1.81 25.70
N MET A 87 0.18 -2.75 26.22
CA MET A 87 -0.49 -2.51 27.49
C MET A 87 0.58 -1.96 28.43
N PRO A 88 0.24 -0.97 29.27
CA PRO A 88 1.10 -0.59 30.38
C PRO A 88 1.57 -1.89 31.01
N ALA A 89 2.87 -2.18 30.87
CA ALA A 89 3.40 -3.47 31.26
C ALA A 89 2.93 -3.70 32.69
N TYR A 90 2.27 -4.82 32.94
CA TYR A 90 1.72 -5.06 34.26
C TYR A 90 2.90 -5.10 35.23
N TYR A 91 3.11 -3.98 35.92
CA TYR A 91 4.09 -3.87 36.97
C TYR A 91 3.32 -4.09 38.25
N LYS A 92 3.70 -5.14 39.00
CA LYS A 92 3.08 -5.50 40.27
C LYS A 92 3.04 -4.33 41.26
N ASP A 93 4.00 -3.43 41.14
CA ASP A 93 4.20 -2.28 42.03
C ASP A 93 3.76 -0.93 41.42
N ALA A 94 3.19 -0.92 40.20
CA ALA A 94 2.69 0.32 39.59
C ALA A 94 1.26 0.66 40.06
N PRO A 95 0.90 1.96 40.12
CA PRO A 95 -0.45 2.39 40.45
C PRO A 95 -1.50 1.76 39.54
N LYS A 96 -2.66 1.39 40.10
CA LYS A 96 -3.73 0.67 39.38
C LYS A 96 -4.21 1.40 38.10
N TYR A 97 -4.18 2.73 38.10
CA TYR A 97 -4.56 3.55 36.94
C TYR A 97 -3.51 3.54 35.81
N LEU A 98 -2.28 3.08 36.06
CA LEU A 98 -1.33 2.82 34.98
C LEU A 98 -1.67 1.52 34.28
N ASN A 99 -2.15 0.47 34.96
CA ASN A 99 -2.49 -0.83 34.34
C ASN A 99 -3.92 -0.81 33.76
N TYR A 100 -4.14 -0.09 32.65
CA TYR A 100 -5.44 -0.05 31.98
C TYR A 100 -5.79 -1.40 31.35
N GLY A 101 -6.83 -2.07 31.87
CA GLY A 101 -7.43 -3.26 31.24
C GLY A 101 -7.95 -4.38 32.15
N GLY A 102 -7.94 -4.23 33.48
CA GLY A 102 -8.43 -5.26 34.40
C GLY A 102 -9.55 -4.78 35.34
N GLU A 103 -10.78 -5.15 35.01
CA GLU A 103 -11.65 -5.83 35.99
C GLU A 103 -11.61 -7.33 35.69
#